data_AF-A0A7V7BRE1-F1
#
_entry.id   AF-A0A7V7BRE1-F1
#
_cell.length_a   1.000
_cell.length_b   1.000
_cell.length_c   1.000
_cell.angle_alpha   90.00
_cell.angle_beta   90.00
_cell.angle_gamma   90.00
#
_symmetry.space_group_name_H-M   'P 1'
#
loop_
_entity.id
_entity.type
_entity.pdbx_description
1 polymer ?
#
loop_
_entity_poly.entity_id
_entity_poly.type
_entity_poly.pdbx_seq_one_letter_code
_entity_poly.pdbx_strand_id
1 'polypeptide(L)'
;MRALEDSERSRAACARLLQRWFIYFYPEHPDLVQQLSGLARSFGHELKTPTLRWPYRMVQKTLGWHAAKRLLFRGPKVRGFLAQARECLLTSPAKAGY
;
A
#
# COMPACT_ATOMS: atom_id res chain seq x y z
N MET A 1 12.51 6.71 30.75
CA MET A 1 11.39 6.05 30.02
C MET A 1 11.96 5.23 28.86
N ARG A 2 12.47 4.01 29.11
CA ARG A 2 13.14 3.22 28.05
C ARG A 2 13.04 1.70 28.20
N ALA A 3 12.10 1.21 29.01
CA ALA A 3 12.05 -0.21 29.39
C ALA A 3 10.67 -0.89 29.24
N LEU A 4 9.61 -0.17 28.82
CA LEU A 4 8.26 -0.75 28.69
C LEU A 4 7.90 -1.14 27.23
N GLU A 5 8.61 -0.61 26.25
CA GLU A 5 8.25 -0.69 24.82
C GLU A 5 9.07 -1.71 24.02
N ASP A 6 9.68 -2.72 24.66
CA ASP A 6 10.33 -3.84 23.94
C ASP A 6 9.52 -5.15 24.05
N SER A 7 8.22 -5.02 24.28
CA SER A 7 7.30 -6.14 24.14
C SER A 7 7.15 -6.54 22.68
N GLU A 8 6.90 -7.83 22.40
CA GLU A 8 6.58 -8.31 21.04
C GLU A 8 5.58 -7.44 20.28
N ARG A 9 4.66 -6.78 20.99
CA ARG A 9 3.70 -5.82 20.43
C ARG A 9 4.34 -4.61 19.73
N SER A 10 5.41 -4.03 20.29
CA SER A 10 6.10 -2.88 19.69
C SER A 10 6.94 -3.33 18.50
N ARG A 11 7.64 -4.48 18.62
CA ARG A 11 8.37 -5.11 17.50
C ARG A 11 7.44 -5.43 16.33
N ALA A 12 6.25 -5.96 16.63
CA ALA A 12 5.21 -6.19 15.64
C ALA A 12 4.64 -4.89 15.05
N ALA A 13 4.49 -3.82 15.85
CA ALA A 13 4.05 -2.52 15.36
C ALA A 13 5.11 -1.87 14.43
N CYS A 14 6.38 -1.92 14.81
CA CYS A 14 7.51 -1.48 14.00
C CYS A 14 7.60 -2.28 12.69
N ALA A 15 7.46 -3.60 12.74
CA ALA A 15 7.43 -4.45 11.55
C ALA A 15 6.24 -4.09 10.62
N ARG A 16 5.05 -3.83 11.17
CA ARG A 16 3.89 -3.35 10.39
C ARG A 16 4.13 -1.99 9.76
N LEU A 17 4.79 -1.08 10.48
CA LEU A 17 5.16 0.23 9.95
C LEU A 17 6.16 0.08 8.81
N LEU A 18 7.25 -0.68 9.02
CA LEU A 18 8.25 -0.99 7.98
C LEU A 18 7.58 -1.58 6.74
N GLN A 19 6.68 -2.55 6.90
CA GLN A 19 5.92 -3.17 5.81
C GLN A 19 5.07 -2.16 5.02
N ARG A 20 4.48 -1.17 5.71
CA ARG A 20 3.67 -0.11 5.08
C ARG A 20 4.53 0.88 4.30
N TRP A 21 5.72 1.16 4.79
CA TRP A 21 6.68 2.06 4.12
C TRP A 21 7.45 1.36 2.98
N PHE A 22 7.58 0.04 3.05
CA PHE A 22 8.30 -0.78 2.08
C PHE A 22 7.82 -0.58 0.63
N ILE A 23 6.53 -0.32 0.42
CA ILE A 23 5.94 -0.06 -0.90
C ILE A 23 6.42 1.25 -1.55
N TYR A 24 6.90 2.21 -0.75
CA TYR A 24 7.41 3.49 -1.25
C TYR A 24 8.82 3.36 -1.81
N PHE A 25 9.68 2.60 -1.13
CA PHE A 25 11.09 2.44 -1.49
C PHE A 25 11.32 1.37 -2.57
N TYR A 26 10.48 0.34 -2.60
CA TYR A 26 10.58 -0.72 -3.59
C TYR A 26 10.16 -0.24 -4.99
N PRO A 27 10.92 -0.46 -6.08
CA PRO A 27 12.25 -1.03 -6.25
C PRO A 27 13.32 0.04 -6.53
N GLU A 28 12.96 1.32 -6.49
CA GLU A 28 13.84 2.45 -6.84
C GLU A 28 15.09 2.51 -5.96
N HIS A 29 14.99 2.05 -4.70
CA HIS A 29 16.10 2.00 -3.76
C HIS A 29 16.32 0.58 -3.22
N PRO A 30 17.04 -0.28 -3.95
CA PRO A 30 17.33 -1.64 -3.51
C PRO A 30 18.16 -1.69 -2.23
N ASP A 31 19.07 -0.73 -2.01
CA ASP A 31 19.82 -0.59 -0.76
C ASP A 31 18.92 -0.41 0.47
N LEU A 32 17.93 0.49 0.36
CA LEU A 32 16.96 0.72 1.44
C LEU A 32 16.10 -0.52 1.66
N VAL A 33 15.69 -1.19 0.57
CA VAL A 33 14.93 -2.45 0.66
C VAL A 33 15.71 -3.51 1.45
N GLN A 34 17.01 -3.63 1.20
CA GLN A 34 17.88 -4.59 1.90
C GLN A 34 18.07 -4.21 3.38
N GLN A 35 18.28 -2.92 3.68
CA GLN A 35 18.35 -2.43 5.06
C GLN A 35 17.04 -2.66 5.82
N LEU A 36 15.90 -2.30 5.23
CA LEU A 36 14.58 -2.53 5.81
C LEU A 36 14.37 -4.03 6.10
N SER A 37 14.72 -4.91 5.15
CA SER A 37 14.66 -6.36 5.30
C SER A 37 15.50 -6.86 6.48
N GLY A 38 16.76 -6.42 6.58
CA GLY A 38 17.63 -6.75 7.71
C GLY A 38 17.08 -6.26 9.05
N LEU A 39 16.50 -5.05 9.06
CA LEU A 39 15.93 -4.43 10.25
C LEU A 39 14.67 -5.17 10.72
N ALA A 40 13.77 -5.56 9.81
CA ALA A 40 12.63 -6.43 10.17
C ALA A 40 13.10 -7.79 10.70
N ARG A 41 14.13 -8.38 10.08
CA ARG A 41 14.69 -9.67 10.51
C ARG A 41 15.27 -9.61 11.92
N SER A 42 15.87 -8.47 12.31
CA SER A 42 16.33 -8.24 13.69
C SER A 42 15.18 -8.22 14.71
N PHE A 43 13.96 -7.89 14.28
CA PHE A 43 12.75 -7.97 15.09
C PHE A 43 12.06 -9.34 15.07
N GLY A 44 12.65 -10.35 14.42
CA GLY A 44 12.04 -11.67 14.25
C GLY A 44 10.88 -11.69 13.25
N HIS A 45 10.74 -10.63 12.44
CA HIS A 45 9.68 -10.50 11.45
C HIS A 45 10.27 -10.48 10.04
N GLU A 46 9.63 -11.19 9.10
CA GLU A 46 10.06 -11.18 7.72
C GLU A 46 9.22 -10.18 6.92
N LEU A 47 9.89 -9.21 6.28
CA LEU A 47 9.23 -8.27 5.37
C LEU A 47 8.80 -9.03 4.11
N LYS A 48 7.49 -9.13 3.91
CA LYS A 48 6.95 -9.73 2.69
C LYS A 48 7.05 -8.73 1.54
N THR A 49 7.41 -9.19 0.36
CA THR A 49 7.36 -8.38 -0.86
C THR A 49 5.97 -7.77 -1.01
N PRO A 50 5.83 -6.46 -1.26
CA PRO A 50 4.53 -5.81 -1.24
C PRO A 50 3.68 -6.39 -2.37
N THR A 51 2.64 -7.14 -2.00
CA THR A 51 1.80 -7.84 -2.99
C THR A 51 0.91 -6.84 -3.70
N LEU A 52 1.29 -6.45 -4.92
CA LEU A 52 0.43 -5.67 -5.79
C LEU A 52 -0.83 -6.48 -6.15
N ARG A 53 -2.00 -5.86 -6.01
CA ARG A 53 -3.25 -6.44 -6.54
C ARG A 53 -3.07 -6.66 -8.04
N TRP A 54 -3.67 -7.74 -8.55
CA TRP A 54 -3.58 -8.17 -9.94
C TRP A 54 -3.65 -7.04 -11.00
N PRO A 55 -4.55 -6.03 -10.94
CA PRO A 55 -4.57 -4.94 -11.92
C PRO A 55 -3.28 -4.11 -11.94
N TYR A 56 -2.66 -3.87 -10.78
CA TYR A 56 -1.39 -3.15 -10.71
C TYR A 56 -0.19 -4.03 -11.08
N ARG A 57 -0.31 -5.35 -10.93
CA ARG A 57 0.72 -6.31 -11.40
C ARG A 57 0.75 -6.38 -12.93
N MET A 58 -0.39 -6.23 -13.59
CA MET A 58 -0.45 -6.11 -15.06
C MET A 58 0.19 -4.80 -15.52
N VAL A 59 -0.14 -3.68 -14.88
CA VAL A 59 0.50 -2.36 -15.15
C VAL A 59 2.01 -2.40 -14.88
N GLN A 60 2.43 -3.11 -13.84
CA GLN A 60 3.87 -3.34 -13.58
C GLN A 60 4.53 -4.11 -14.74
N LYS A 61 3.89 -5.16 -15.25
CA LYS A 61 4.43 -5.97 -16.36
C LYS A 61 4.51 -5.20 -17.68
N THR A 62 3.57 -4.29 -17.94
CA THR A 62 3.48 -3.58 -19.23
C THR A 62 4.19 -2.23 -19.23
N LEU A 63 4.13 -1.47 -18.13
CA LEU A 63 4.62 -0.10 -18.02
C LEU A 63 5.74 0.07 -16.98
N GLY A 64 6.16 -1.04 -16.35
CA GLY A 64 7.17 -1.03 -15.31
C GLY A 64 6.64 -0.53 -13.95
N TRP A 65 7.52 -0.57 -12.95
CA TRP A 65 7.12 -0.29 -11.57
C TRP A 65 6.74 1.17 -11.31
N HIS A 66 7.40 2.13 -11.98
CA HIS A 66 7.11 3.56 -11.84
C HIS A 66 5.66 3.90 -12.20
N ALA A 67 5.10 3.28 -13.24
CA ALA A 67 3.70 3.47 -13.61
C ALA A 67 2.75 2.81 -12.60
N ALA A 68 3.08 1.61 -12.12
CA ALA A 68 2.30 0.92 -11.10
C ALA A 68 2.22 1.73 -9.78
N LYS A 69 3.33 2.33 -9.33
CA LYS A 69 3.35 3.24 -8.17
C LYS A 69 2.45 4.46 -8.38
N ARG A 70 2.61 5.16 -9.51
CA ARG A 70 1.78 6.34 -9.80
C ARG A 70 0.30 6.01 -9.77
N LEU A 71 -0.09 4.87 -10.32
CA LEU A 71 -1.47 4.41 -10.31
C LEU A 71 -1.93 3.98 -8.92
N LEU A 72 -1.07 3.37 -8.11
CA LEU A 72 -1.37 2.99 -6.73
C LEU A 72 -1.59 4.23 -5.84
N PHE A 73 -0.74 5.25 -5.97
CA PHE A 73 -0.85 6.51 -5.21
C PHE A 73 -1.99 7.40 -5.69
N ARG A 74 -2.29 7.42 -6.99
CA ARG A 74 -3.45 8.16 -7.54
C ARG A 74 -4.77 7.41 -7.40
N GLY A 75 -4.73 6.08 -7.32
CA GLY A 75 -5.89 5.18 -7.25
C GLY A 75 -6.92 5.47 -6.16
N PRO A 76 -6.57 5.80 -4.90
CA PRO A 76 -7.57 6.09 -3.87
C PRO A 76 -8.45 7.31 -4.19
N LYS A 77 -7.94 8.31 -4.93
CA LYS A 77 -8.76 9.45 -5.37
C LYS A 77 -9.84 9.02 -6.38
N VAL A 78 -9.52 8.06 -7.25
CA VAL A 78 -10.46 7.57 -8.27
C VAL A 78 -11.56 6.72 -7.65
N ARG A 79 -11.24 5.90 -6.64
CA ARG A 79 -12.25 5.10 -5.93
C ARG A 79 -13.22 5.96 -5.14
N GLY A 80 -12.73 7.00 -4.46
CA GLY A 80 -13.60 7.96 -3.78
C GLY A 80 -14.54 8.67 -4.75
N PHE A 81 -14.01 9.10 -5.90
CA PHE A 81 -14.82 9.71 -6.95
C PHE A 81 -15.88 8.77 -7.54
N LEU A 82 -15.54 7.49 -7.76
CA LEU A 82 -16.50 6.49 -8.26
C LEU A 82 -17.56 6.10 -7.22
N ALA A 83 -17.22 6.07 -5.93
CA ALA A 83 -18.18 5.89 -4.85
C ALA A 83 -19.17 7.06 -4.79
N GLN A 84 -18.64 8.29 -4.85
CA GLN A 84 -19.43 9.52 -4.89
C GLN A 84 -20.34 9.57 -6.14
N ALA A 85 -19.80 9.25 -7.32
CA ALA A 85 -20.55 9.24 -8.57
C ALA A 85 -21.65 8.17 -8.58
N ARG A 86 -21.42 7.01 -7.93
CA ARG A 86 -22.44 5.97 -7.74
C ARG A 86 -23.58 6.47 -6.85
N GLU A 87 -23.27 7.17 -5.77
CA GLU A 87 -24.29 7.80 -4.92
C GLU A 87 -25.07 8.87 -5.69
N CYS A 88 -24.41 9.74 -6.45
CA CYS A 88 -25.09 10.71 -7.31
C CYS A 88 -25.98 10.03 -8.39
N LEU A 89 -25.57 8.88 -8.92
CA LEU A 89 -26.36 8.11 -9.91
C LEU A 89 -27.60 7.45 -9.29
N LEU A 90 -27.52 7.02 -8.03
CA LEU A 90 -28.66 6.42 -7.30
C LEU A 90 -29.64 7.48 -6.79
N THR A 91 -29.18 8.70 -6.52
CA THR A 91 -30.01 9.82 -6.07
C THR A 91 -30.44 10.74 -7.23
N SER A 92 -30.05 10.44 -8.47
CA SER A 92 -30.45 11.23 -9.64
C SER A 92 -31.95 11.00 -9.97
N PRO A 93 -32.78 12.04 -10.04
CA PRO A 93 -34.22 11.92 -10.32
C PRO A 93 -34.54 11.41 -11.74
N ALA A 94 -33.54 11.24 -12.61
CA ALA A 94 -33.72 10.79 -13.98
C ALA A 94 -34.06 9.29 -14.14
N LYS A 95 -34.02 8.49 -13.05
CA LYS A 95 -34.39 7.05 -13.08
C LYS A 95 -35.74 6.72 -12.43
N ALA A 96 -36.48 7.72 -11.94
CA ALA A 96 -37.78 7.52 -11.29
C ALA A 96 -38.98 7.57 -12.26
N GLY A 97 -38.73 7.44 -13.57
CA GLY A 97 -39.75 7.59 -14.61
C GLY A 97 -39.67 6.54 -15.71
N TYR A 98 -39.62 5.26 -15.33
CA TYR A 98 -39.93 4.13 -16.21
C TYR A 98 -40.72 3.07 -15.44
#